data_AF-A0A2G6IND2-F1
#
_entry.id   AF-A0A2G6IND2-F1
#
_cell.length_a   1.000
_cell.length_b   1.000
_cell.length_c   1.000
_cell.angle_alpha   90.00
_cell.angle_beta   90.00
_cell.angle_gamma   90.00
#
_symmetry.space_group_name_H-M   'P 1'
#
loop_
_entity.id
_entity.type
_entity.pdbx_description
1 polymer ?
#
loop_
_entity_poly.entity_id
_entity_poly.type
_entity_poly.pdbx_seq_one_letter_code
_entity_poly.pdbx_strand_id
1 'polypeptide(L)'
;MNAALGQYWMILLLAAGAVLGVVFWLRGDAVIGRRVYGDFIWLALAPLLVIFGLLCGIIALLFPALPAPIWQATIAGLVVASGWLTSAIFRHLDAARDKDEKLRDYHKAIFAEVQSTISGFDPGILDPDTGVQSLGPGALDLISRMERSSDGDPFVPMIPLEVHDAFHATIQDKIDILPRETIGAITFYYGVIRSIRALSEDMRAPEFRNAMDNKRRTAMYRSYAEMRLRAYWAGVFVLKVIQIYSEKGKAAAREFVDENMNLAEGAVAPISNPEAGRTGPEAGSA
;
A
#
# COMPACT_ATOMS: atom_id res chain seq x y z
N MET A 1 -23.06 3.31 63.47
CA MET A 1 -23.38 2.58 62.22
C MET A 1 -22.30 2.67 61.13
N ASN A 2 -21.15 3.34 61.35
CA ASN A 2 -20.12 3.54 60.31
C ASN A 2 -18.94 2.54 60.34
N ALA A 3 -18.77 1.77 61.43
CA ALA A 3 -17.63 0.85 61.56
C ALA A 3 -17.76 -0.42 60.69
N ALA A 4 -18.98 -0.92 60.48
CA ALA A 4 -19.22 -2.12 59.68
C ALA A 4 -19.00 -1.86 58.17
N LEU A 5 -19.41 -0.70 57.65
CA LEU A 5 -19.16 -0.35 56.24
C LEU A 5 -17.65 -0.23 55.92
N GLY A 6 -16.85 0.23 56.87
CA GLY A 6 -15.39 0.30 56.74
C GLY A 6 -14.68 -1.06 56.73
N GLN A 7 -15.37 -2.16 57.04
CA GLN A 7 -14.80 -3.51 57.05
C GLN A 7 -15.21 -4.33 55.80
N TYR A 8 -16.33 -3.99 55.17
CA TYR A 8 -16.85 -4.72 54.00
C TYR A 8 -16.62 -4.03 52.65
N TRP A 9 -16.04 -2.83 52.62
CA TRP A 9 -15.84 -2.08 51.36
C TRP A 9 -14.96 -2.81 50.34
N MET A 10 -13.91 -3.53 50.76
CA MET A 10 -13.10 -4.35 49.85
C MET A 10 -13.90 -5.51 49.24
N ILE A 11 -14.77 -6.14 50.03
CA ILE A 11 -15.63 -7.24 49.56
C ILE A 11 -16.68 -6.70 48.59
N LEU A 12 -17.25 -5.53 48.86
CA LEU A 12 -18.19 -4.85 47.96
C LEU A 12 -17.53 -4.42 46.65
N LEU A 13 -16.28 -3.91 46.68
CA LEU A 13 -15.54 -3.57 45.47
C LEU A 13 -15.20 -4.80 44.64
N LEU A 14 -14.76 -5.88 45.27
CA LEU A 14 -14.48 -7.15 44.59
C LEU A 14 -15.75 -7.75 43.99
N ALA A 15 -16.87 -7.72 44.71
CA ALA A 15 -18.16 -8.19 44.23
C ALA A 15 -18.68 -7.33 43.07
N ALA A 16 -18.57 -6.01 43.16
CA ALA A 16 -18.96 -5.09 42.08
C ALA A 16 -18.08 -5.29 40.83
N GLY A 17 -16.77 -5.48 41.01
CA GLY A 17 -15.83 -5.81 39.93
C GLY A 17 -16.15 -7.16 39.27
N ALA A 18 -16.49 -8.18 40.07
CA ALA A 18 -16.88 -9.49 39.57
C ALA A 18 -18.21 -9.43 38.80
N VAL A 19 -19.21 -8.70 39.30
CA VAL A 19 -20.50 -8.50 38.61
C VAL A 19 -20.31 -7.73 37.30
N LEU A 20 -19.51 -6.66 37.30
CA LEU A 20 -19.16 -5.94 36.07
C LEU A 20 -18.43 -6.85 35.08
N GLY A 21 -17.47 -7.65 35.55
CA GLY A 21 -16.76 -8.63 34.73
C GLY A 21 -17.69 -9.67 34.10
N VAL A 22 -18.64 -10.21 34.87
CA VAL A 22 -19.61 -11.22 34.41
C VAL A 22 -20.63 -10.61 33.43
N VAL A 23 -21.17 -9.43 33.72
CA VAL A 23 -22.07 -8.69 32.82
C VAL A 23 -21.38 -8.34 31.51
N PHE A 24 -20.09 -7.98 31.58
CA PHE A 24 -19.26 -7.73 30.40
C PHE A 24 -19.01 -9.00 29.59
N TRP A 25 -18.87 -10.16 30.25
CA TRP A 25 -18.61 -11.45 29.59
C TRP A 25 -19.84 -12.07 28.93
N LEU A 26 -21.05 -11.80 29.46
CA LEU A 26 -22.32 -12.39 29.01
C LEU A 26 -22.99 -11.67 27.83
N ARG A 27 -22.60 -10.43 27.49
CA ARG A 27 -23.17 -9.73 26.33
C ARG A 27 -22.63 -10.29 25.02
N GLY A 28 -23.51 -10.62 24.07
CA GLY A 28 -23.16 -11.21 22.77
C GLY A 28 -22.20 -10.36 21.90
N ASP A 29 -22.23 -9.03 22.06
CA ASP A 29 -21.31 -8.10 21.39
C ASP A 29 -19.87 -8.12 21.98
N ALA A 30 -19.66 -8.87 23.07
CA ALA A 30 -18.41 -8.91 23.80
C ALA A 30 -17.28 -9.70 23.11
N VAL A 31 -17.44 -10.21 21.88
CA VAL A 31 -16.30 -10.82 21.17
C VAL A 31 -15.26 -9.75 20.82
N ILE A 32 -15.72 -8.61 20.28
CA ILE A 32 -14.85 -7.47 19.98
C ILE A 32 -14.41 -6.81 21.30
N GLY A 33 -15.34 -6.65 22.25
CA GLY A 33 -15.04 -6.13 23.58
C GLY A 33 -13.97 -6.94 24.33
N ARG A 34 -14.04 -8.27 24.33
CA ARG A 34 -13.05 -9.11 25.04
C ARG A 34 -11.63 -8.94 24.51
N ARG A 35 -11.48 -8.78 23.19
CA ARG A 35 -10.16 -8.55 22.59
C ARG A 35 -9.62 -7.17 22.98
N VAL A 36 -10.42 -6.12 22.82
CA VAL A 36 -10.02 -4.75 23.16
C VAL A 36 -9.69 -4.59 24.64
N TYR A 37 -10.48 -5.19 25.54
CA TYR A 37 -10.23 -5.11 26.97
C TYR A 37 -9.08 -6.03 27.40
N GLY A 38 -8.90 -7.17 26.74
CA GLY A 38 -7.72 -8.02 26.95
C GLY A 38 -6.43 -7.31 26.55
N ASP A 39 -6.43 -6.66 25.38
CA ASP A 39 -5.33 -5.84 24.89
C ASP A 39 -5.10 -4.65 25.83
N PHE A 40 -6.15 -3.98 26.31
CA PHE A 40 -6.01 -2.93 27.33
C PHE A 40 -5.35 -3.42 28.62
N ILE A 41 -5.80 -4.55 29.16
CA ILE A 41 -5.31 -5.08 30.44
C ILE A 41 -3.85 -5.50 30.31
N TRP A 42 -3.51 -6.27 29.28
CA TRP A 42 -2.17 -6.85 29.17
C TRP A 42 -1.15 -5.91 28.53
N LEU A 43 -1.56 -5.10 27.54
CA LEU A 43 -0.65 -4.25 26.78
C LEU A 43 -0.48 -2.86 27.43
N ALA A 44 -1.51 -2.36 28.12
CA ALA A 44 -1.45 -1.04 28.78
C ALA A 44 -1.46 -1.15 30.31
N LEU A 45 -2.49 -1.74 30.92
CA LEU A 45 -2.69 -1.65 32.37
C LEU A 45 -1.63 -2.41 33.19
N ALA A 46 -1.32 -3.65 32.83
CA ALA A 46 -0.38 -4.51 33.55
C ALA A 46 1.04 -3.93 33.63
N PRO A 47 1.72 -3.56 32.51
CA PRO A 47 3.06 -2.98 32.57
C PRO A 47 3.06 -1.65 33.34
N LEU A 48 1.99 -0.87 33.21
CA LEU A 48 1.86 0.45 33.82
C LEU A 48 1.64 0.33 35.34
N LEU A 49 0.88 -0.66 35.81
CA LEU A 49 0.79 -1.04 37.22
C LEU A 49 2.13 -1.54 37.77
N VAL A 50 2.90 -2.31 36.99
CA VAL A 50 4.23 -2.78 37.42
C VAL A 50 5.19 -1.59 37.55
N ILE A 51 5.27 -0.73 36.53
CA ILE A 51 6.18 0.42 36.53
C ILE A 51 5.81 1.39 37.66
N PHE A 52 4.53 1.75 37.78
CA PHE A 52 4.09 2.70 38.82
C PHE A 52 4.09 2.09 40.21
N GLY A 53 3.79 0.81 40.34
CA GLY A 53 3.93 0.06 41.60
C GLY A 53 5.37 0.03 42.07
N LEU A 54 6.32 -0.26 41.18
CA LEU A 54 7.75 -0.17 41.47
C LEU A 54 8.18 1.24 41.85
N LEU A 55 7.73 2.25 41.10
CA LEU A 55 8.07 3.65 41.37
C LEU A 55 7.60 4.07 42.77
N CYS A 56 6.35 3.77 43.11
CA CYS A 56 5.79 4.01 44.44
C CYS A 56 6.54 3.22 45.52
N GLY A 57 6.88 1.96 45.27
CA GLY A 57 7.65 1.14 46.19
C GLY A 57 9.05 1.71 46.48
N ILE A 58 9.74 2.19 45.44
CA ILE A 58 11.04 2.85 45.54
C ILE A 58 10.93 4.15 46.35
N ILE A 59 9.91 4.97 46.06
CA ILE A 59 9.66 6.23 46.80
C ILE A 59 9.38 5.94 48.29
N ALA A 60 8.59 4.91 48.59
CA ALA A 60 8.28 4.53 49.97
C ALA A 60 9.52 4.02 50.72
N LEU A 61 10.41 3.28 50.04
CA LEU A 61 11.67 2.80 50.61
C LEU A 61 12.66 3.94 50.87
N LEU A 62 12.77 4.90 49.95
CA LEU A 62 13.70 6.03 50.06
C LEU A 62 13.21 7.12 51.04
N PHE A 63 11.89 7.30 51.14
CA PHE A 63 11.28 8.38 51.93
C PHE A 63 10.11 7.87 52.80
N PRO A 64 10.41 7.09 53.86
CA PRO A 64 9.39 6.45 54.68
C PRO A 64 8.50 7.43 55.48
N ALA A 65 8.94 8.68 55.67
CA ALA A 65 8.21 9.72 56.39
C ALA A 65 7.53 10.76 55.47
N LEU A 66 7.24 10.40 54.21
CA LEU A 66 6.55 11.28 53.26
C LEU A 66 5.17 11.72 53.77
N PRO A 67 4.86 13.03 53.79
CA PRO A 67 3.54 13.54 54.12
C PRO A 67 2.44 12.98 53.21
N ALA A 68 1.28 12.66 53.81
CA ALA A 68 0.12 12.14 53.09
C ALA A 68 -0.33 13.00 51.87
N PRO A 69 -0.30 14.35 51.90
CA PRO A 69 -0.66 15.16 50.73
C PRO A 69 0.24 14.91 49.52
N ILE A 70 1.52 14.62 49.74
CA ILE A 70 2.48 14.33 48.66
C ILE A 70 2.20 12.96 48.04
N TRP A 71 1.82 11.98 48.85
CA TRP A 71 1.35 10.69 48.35
C TRP A 71 0.10 10.82 47.48
N GLN A 72 -0.87 11.63 47.92
CA GLN A 72 -2.09 11.88 47.14
C GLN A 72 -1.78 12.57 45.80
N ALA A 73 -0.93 13.59 45.81
CA ALA A 73 -0.51 14.28 44.58
C ALA A 73 0.25 13.35 43.63
N THR A 74 1.15 12.51 44.16
CA THR A 74 1.89 11.52 43.35
C THR A 74 0.96 10.51 42.71
N ILE A 75 0.03 9.92 43.48
CA ILE A 75 -0.94 8.95 42.95
C ILE A 75 -1.85 9.62 41.91
N ALA A 76 -2.37 10.81 42.19
CA ALA A 76 -3.19 11.55 41.24
C ALA A 76 -2.43 11.85 39.93
N GLY A 77 -1.18 12.29 40.03
CA GLY A 77 -0.31 12.53 38.88
C GLY A 77 -0.07 11.26 38.05
N LEU A 78 0.17 10.12 38.70
CA LEU A 78 0.33 8.83 38.04
C LEU A 78 -0.96 8.38 37.32
N VAL A 79 -2.12 8.57 37.94
CA VAL A 79 -3.42 8.25 37.30
C VAL A 79 -3.68 9.12 36.08
N VAL A 80 -3.34 10.41 36.13
CA VAL A 80 -3.46 11.28 34.96
C VAL A 80 -2.45 10.87 33.87
N ALA A 81 -1.19 10.63 34.25
CA ALA A 81 -0.15 10.20 33.32
C ALA A 81 -0.48 8.85 32.66
N SER A 82 -1.08 7.90 33.39
CA SER A 82 -1.49 6.61 32.82
C SER A 82 -2.54 6.77 31.74
N GLY A 83 -3.54 7.63 31.94
CA GLY A 83 -4.57 7.94 30.96
C GLY A 83 -4.00 8.48 29.65
N TRP A 84 -3.05 9.42 29.75
CA TRP A 84 -2.36 9.99 28.59
C TRP A 84 -1.49 8.97 27.85
N LEU A 85 -0.68 8.20 28.58
CA LEU A 85 0.20 7.18 28.01
C LEU A 85 -0.62 6.09 27.30
N THR A 86 -1.69 5.62 27.94
CA THR A 86 -2.58 4.60 27.37
C THR A 86 -3.22 5.10 26.08
N SER A 87 -3.70 6.36 26.07
CA SER A 87 -4.26 6.98 24.87
C SER A 87 -3.21 7.11 23.75
N ALA A 88 -1.95 7.40 24.10
CA ALA A 88 -0.87 7.49 23.12
C ALA A 88 -0.53 6.14 22.50
N ILE A 89 -0.49 5.07 23.30
CA ILE A 89 -0.25 3.70 22.83
C ILE A 89 -1.34 3.27 21.86
N PHE A 90 -2.62 3.43 22.21
CA PHE A 90 -3.72 3.06 21.30
C PHE A 90 -3.70 3.85 20.00
N ARG A 91 -3.49 5.17 20.06
CA ARG A 91 -3.37 5.98 18.84
C ARG A 91 -2.27 5.47 17.91
N HIS A 92 -1.16 4.97 18.47
CA HIS A 92 -0.06 4.45 17.67
C HIS A 92 -0.39 3.10 17.03
N LEU A 93 -1.06 2.22 17.80
CA LEU A 93 -1.53 0.92 17.30
C LEU A 93 -2.60 1.07 16.23
N ASP A 94 -3.58 1.95 16.46
CA ASP A 94 -4.65 2.25 15.51
C ASP A 94 -4.07 2.87 14.24
N ALA A 95 -3.11 3.80 14.36
CA ALA A 95 -2.45 4.38 13.19
C ALA A 95 -1.69 3.34 12.35
N ALA A 96 -1.09 2.33 12.98
CA ALA A 96 -0.43 1.23 12.26
C ALA A 96 -1.46 0.34 11.55
N ARG A 97 -2.54 -0.05 12.24
CA ARG A 97 -3.62 -0.87 11.69
C ARG A 97 -4.35 -0.18 10.54
N ASP A 98 -4.64 1.12 10.69
CA ASP A 98 -5.25 1.94 9.67
C ASP A 98 -4.41 1.99 8.39
N LYS A 99 -3.07 2.05 8.53
CA LYS A 99 -2.16 2.01 7.39
C LYS A 99 -2.20 0.67 6.67
N ASP A 100 -2.19 -0.43 7.41
CA ASP A 100 -2.25 -1.78 6.84
C ASP A 100 -3.59 -2.06 6.13
N GLU A 101 -4.70 -1.61 6.72
CA GLU A 101 -6.03 -1.72 6.13
C GLU A 101 -6.13 -0.89 4.84
N LYS A 102 -5.72 0.38 4.89
CA LYS A 102 -5.66 1.25 3.71
C LYS A 102 -4.79 0.66 2.62
N LEU A 103 -3.59 0.20 2.97
CA LEU A 103 -2.67 -0.44 2.03
C LEU A 103 -3.32 -1.62 1.31
N ARG A 104 -3.97 -2.52 2.04
CA ARG A 104 -4.67 -3.66 1.46
C ARG A 104 -5.78 -3.22 0.50
N ASP A 105 -6.55 -2.20 0.87
CA ASP A 105 -7.66 -1.72 0.05
C ASP A 105 -7.15 -0.99 -1.21
N TYR A 106 -6.06 -0.22 -1.11
CA TYR A 106 -5.38 0.36 -2.26
C TYR A 106 -4.84 -0.71 -3.20
N HIS A 107 -4.14 -1.71 -2.69
CA HIS A 107 -3.66 -2.83 -3.51
C HIS A 107 -4.80 -3.54 -4.24
N LYS A 108 -5.93 -3.80 -3.57
CA LYS A 108 -7.11 -4.39 -4.21
C LYS A 108 -7.69 -3.53 -5.32
N ALA A 109 -7.84 -2.23 -5.07
CA ALA A 109 -8.42 -1.30 -6.03
C ALA A 109 -7.51 -1.14 -7.26
N ILE A 110 -6.20 -0.95 -7.06
CA ILE A 110 -5.21 -0.89 -8.14
C ILE A 110 -5.19 -2.21 -8.91
N PHE A 111 -5.19 -3.35 -8.20
CA PHE A 111 -5.22 -4.66 -8.84
C PHE A 111 -6.45 -4.80 -9.76
N ALA A 112 -7.63 -4.42 -9.29
CA ALA A 112 -8.85 -4.48 -10.09
C ALA A 112 -8.82 -3.53 -11.29
N GLU A 113 -8.35 -2.29 -11.13
CA GLU A 113 -8.23 -1.31 -12.23
C GLU A 113 -7.24 -1.80 -13.30
N VAL A 114 -6.05 -2.22 -12.89
CA VAL A 114 -5.01 -2.74 -13.80
C VAL A 114 -5.52 -3.99 -14.51
N GLN A 115 -6.11 -4.95 -13.77
CA GLN A 115 -6.62 -6.19 -14.34
C GLN A 115 -7.73 -5.91 -15.36
N SER A 116 -8.69 -5.05 -15.04
CA SER A 116 -9.76 -4.67 -15.97
C SER A 116 -9.19 -4.04 -17.24
N THR A 117 -8.20 -3.16 -17.10
CA THR A 117 -7.56 -2.46 -18.22
C THR A 117 -6.84 -3.42 -19.16
N ILE A 118 -5.93 -4.25 -18.63
CA ILE A 118 -5.14 -5.16 -19.47
C ILE A 118 -5.99 -6.27 -20.09
N SER A 119 -7.13 -6.62 -19.48
CA SER A 119 -8.08 -7.58 -20.07
C SER A 119 -8.71 -7.08 -21.37
N GLY A 120 -8.71 -5.76 -21.58
CA GLY A 120 -9.15 -5.13 -22.83
C GLY A 120 -8.06 -4.95 -23.88
N PHE A 121 -6.80 -5.30 -23.56
CA PHE A 121 -5.69 -5.22 -24.52
C PHE A 121 -5.55 -6.52 -25.30
N ASP A 122 -5.02 -6.42 -26.52
CA ASP A 122 -4.66 -7.59 -27.34
C ASP A 122 -3.40 -8.20 -26.73
N PRO A 123 -3.47 -9.39 -26.09
CA PRO A 123 -2.29 -10.01 -25.51
C PRO A 123 -1.34 -10.35 -26.64
N GLY A 124 -0.21 -9.66 -26.69
CA GLY A 124 0.83 -9.97 -27.66
C GLY A 124 1.38 -11.38 -27.48
N ILE A 125 2.22 -11.81 -28.41
CA ILE A 125 2.83 -13.13 -28.37
C ILE A 125 4.18 -12.98 -27.68
N LEU A 126 4.35 -13.71 -26.58
CA LEU A 126 5.65 -13.90 -25.94
C LEU A 126 6.26 -15.19 -26.50
N ASP A 127 7.42 -15.06 -27.12
CA ASP A 127 8.22 -16.22 -27.50
C ASP A 127 8.88 -16.81 -26.24
N PRO A 128 8.55 -18.05 -25.84
CA PRO A 128 9.08 -18.66 -24.63
C PRO A 128 10.59 -18.98 -24.72
N ASP A 129 11.12 -19.15 -25.94
CA ASP A 129 12.52 -19.52 -26.15
C ASP A 129 13.43 -18.30 -26.21
N THR A 130 12.93 -17.19 -26.79
CA THR A 130 13.73 -15.96 -26.96
C THR A 130 13.37 -14.85 -25.97
N GLY A 131 12.23 -14.96 -25.29
CA GLY A 131 11.70 -13.89 -24.42
C GLY A 131 11.23 -12.64 -25.18
N VAL A 132 11.22 -12.69 -26.52
CA VAL A 132 10.84 -11.56 -27.37
C VAL A 132 9.32 -11.41 -27.37
N GLN A 133 8.87 -10.19 -27.10
CA GLN A 133 7.46 -9.81 -27.18
C GLN A 133 7.14 -9.30 -28.59
N SER A 134 6.04 -9.78 -29.16
CA SER A 134 5.55 -9.34 -30.46
C SER A 134 4.07 -8.96 -30.40
N LEU A 135 3.65 -8.16 -31.38
CA LEU A 135 2.28 -7.67 -31.46
C LEU A 135 1.28 -8.82 -31.60
N GLY A 136 0.09 -8.64 -31.01
CA GLY A 136 -1.00 -9.58 -31.13
C GLY A 136 -1.59 -9.62 -32.55
N PRO A 137 -2.37 -10.67 -32.86
CA PRO A 137 -2.93 -10.88 -34.19
C PRO A 137 -3.88 -9.76 -34.63
N GLY A 138 -4.60 -9.11 -33.70
CA GLY A 138 -5.50 -8.02 -34.02
C GLY A 138 -4.76 -6.76 -34.46
N ALA A 139 -3.68 -6.41 -33.75
CA ALA A 139 -2.82 -5.30 -34.13
C ALA A 139 -2.11 -5.56 -35.49
N LEU A 140 -1.62 -6.78 -35.71
CA LEU A 140 -0.96 -7.16 -36.96
C LEU A 140 -1.91 -7.14 -38.16
N ASP A 141 -3.17 -7.57 -38.01
CA ASP A 141 -4.17 -7.48 -39.08
C ASP A 141 -4.44 -6.02 -39.47
N LEU A 142 -4.65 -5.14 -38.48
CA LEU A 142 -4.91 -3.72 -38.73
C LEU A 142 -3.73 -3.03 -39.41
N ILE A 143 -2.49 -3.31 -38.97
CA ILE A 143 -1.28 -2.82 -39.62
C ILE A 143 -1.21 -3.32 -41.07
N SER A 144 -1.42 -4.61 -41.30
CA SER A 144 -1.39 -5.21 -42.65
C SER A 144 -2.47 -4.66 -43.56
N ARG A 145 -3.62 -4.25 -43.01
CA ARG A 145 -4.68 -3.55 -43.76
C ARG A 145 -4.30 -2.13 -44.12
N MET A 146 -3.68 -1.40 -43.19
CA MET A 146 -3.16 -0.05 -43.47
C MET A 146 -2.07 -0.07 -44.55
N GLU A 147 -1.13 -1.02 -44.47
CA GLU A 147 -0.04 -1.19 -45.45
C GLU A 147 -0.54 -1.52 -46.86
N ARG A 148 -1.65 -2.26 -46.98
CA ARG A 148 -2.29 -2.59 -48.26
C ARG A 148 -3.18 -1.48 -48.81
N SER A 149 -3.59 -0.52 -47.99
CA SER A 149 -4.44 0.59 -48.44
C SER A 149 -3.66 1.59 -49.28
N SER A 150 -4.26 2.05 -50.38
CA SER A 150 -3.65 3.02 -51.29
C SER A 150 -3.92 4.45 -50.83
N ASP A 151 -3.04 5.40 -51.17
CA ASP A 151 -3.19 6.81 -50.77
C ASP A 151 -4.49 7.49 -51.25
N GLY A 152 -5.16 6.95 -52.28
CA GLY A 152 -6.44 7.45 -52.79
C GLY A 152 -7.68 7.02 -51.98
N ASP A 153 -7.58 5.96 -51.18
CA ASP A 153 -8.62 5.51 -50.25
C ASP A 153 -7.96 4.86 -49.02
N PRO A 154 -7.34 5.68 -48.15
CA PRO A 154 -6.54 5.17 -47.05
C PRO A 154 -7.43 4.62 -45.92
N PHE A 155 -7.16 3.38 -45.51
CA PHE A 155 -7.81 2.80 -44.34
C PHE A 155 -7.20 3.41 -43.07
N VAL A 156 -8.00 4.14 -42.30
CA VAL A 156 -7.59 4.69 -41.00
C VAL A 156 -8.42 4.06 -39.89
N PRO A 157 -7.82 3.26 -38.99
CA PRO A 157 -8.54 2.65 -37.89
C PRO A 157 -9.03 3.72 -36.89
N MET A 158 -10.17 3.46 -36.26
CA MET A 158 -10.65 4.28 -35.16
C MET A 158 -9.79 4.03 -33.93
N ILE A 159 -9.14 5.09 -33.42
CA ILE A 159 -8.35 5.02 -32.19
C ILE A 159 -9.25 5.38 -31.00
N PRO A 160 -9.49 4.46 -30.05
CA PRO A 160 -10.26 4.77 -28.84
C PRO A 160 -9.48 5.78 -27.97
N LEU A 161 -10.21 6.57 -27.20
CA LEU A 161 -9.61 7.37 -26.14
C LEU A 161 -9.43 6.45 -24.93
N GLU A 162 -8.18 6.18 -24.56
CA GLU A 162 -7.84 5.29 -23.45
C GLU A 162 -7.87 6.08 -22.13
N VAL A 163 -8.88 5.82 -21.29
CA VAL A 163 -9.01 6.41 -19.94
C VAL A 163 -9.03 5.29 -18.92
N HIS A 164 -7.86 4.97 -18.37
CA HIS A 164 -7.63 3.80 -17.51
C HIS A 164 -6.87 4.15 -16.23
N ASP A 165 -7.00 5.39 -15.76
CA ASP A 165 -6.25 5.93 -14.62
C ASP A 165 -7.16 6.63 -13.58
N ALA A 166 -8.47 6.32 -13.58
CA ALA A 166 -9.44 7.01 -12.75
C ALA A 166 -9.17 6.83 -11.25
N PHE A 167 -8.91 5.61 -10.80
CA PHE A 167 -8.56 5.37 -9.40
C PHE A 167 -7.16 5.89 -9.10
N HIS A 168 -6.17 5.57 -9.95
CA HIS A 168 -4.79 6.07 -9.77
C HIS A 168 -4.72 7.60 -9.59
N ALA A 169 -5.45 8.36 -10.39
CA ALA A 169 -5.50 9.82 -10.28
C ALA A 169 -6.04 10.30 -8.92
N THR A 170 -6.94 9.54 -8.29
CA THR A 170 -7.53 9.88 -6.97
C THR A 170 -6.66 9.52 -5.78
N ILE A 171 -5.60 8.73 -5.97
CA ILE A 171 -4.73 8.26 -4.88
C ILE A 171 -3.33 8.85 -4.95
N GLN A 172 -3.04 9.70 -5.95
CA GLN A 172 -1.71 10.27 -6.16
C GLN A 172 -1.26 11.15 -4.99
N ASP A 173 -2.21 11.76 -4.27
CA ASP A 173 -1.98 12.52 -3.03
C ASP A 173 -1.67 11.64 -1.81
N LYS A 174 -1.96 10.34 -1.89
CA LYS A 174 -1.83 9.33 -0.82
C LYS A 174 -0.81 8.25 -1.16
N ILE A 175 0.13 8.59 -2.03
CA ILE A 175 1.17 7.66 -2.49
C ILE A 175 2.12 7.24 -1.36
N ASP A 176 2.15 7.99 -0.25
CA ASP A 176 2.89 7.70 0.97
C ASP A 176 2.43 6.43 1.69
N ILE A 177 1.23 5.92 1.35
CA ILE A 177 0.69 4.67 1.88
C ILE A 177 1.24 3.45 1.10
N LEU A 178 1.68 3.63 -0.14
CA LEU A 178 2.19 2.53 -0.96
C LEU A 178 3.62 2.12 -0.56
N PRO A 179 3.91 0.81 -0.47
CA PRO A 179 5.25 0.29 -0.27
C PRO A 179 6.18 0.69 -1.40
N ARG A 180 7.46 0.85 -1.06
CA ARG A 180 8.53 1.13 -2.04
C ARG A 180 8.63 0.04 -3.11
N GLU A 181 8.26 -1.19 -2.75
CA GLU A 181 8.31 -2.36 -3.63
C GLU A 181 7.24 -2.28 -4.74
N THR A 182 6.08 -1.69 -4.48
CA THR A 182 4.97 -1.62 -5.46
C THR A 182 4.92 -0.27 -6.18
N ILE A 183 5.35 0.82 -5.54
CA ILE A 183 5.25 2.18 -6.11
C ILE A 183 5.94 2.31 -7.47
N GLY A 184 7.12 1.70 -7.66
CA GLY A 184 7.87 1.78 -8.91
C GLY A 184 7.13 1.12 -10.06
N ALA A 185 6.69 -0.13 -9.86
CA ALA A 185 5.92 -0.88 -10.85
C ALA A 185 4.61 -0.17 -11.23
N ILE A 186 3.88 0.32 -10.23
CA ILE A 186 2.61 1.05 -10.42
C ILE A 186 2.85 2.34 -11.21
N THR A 187 3.84 3.14 -10.80
CA THR A 187 4.16 4.41 -11.45
C THR A 187 4.61 4.20 -12.90
N PHE A 188 5.42 3.17 -13.15
CA PHE A 188 5.84 2.81 -14.51
C PHE A 188 4.64 2.46 -15.39
N TYR A 189 3.76 1.57 -14.92
CA TYR A 189 2.54 1.20 -15.65
C TYR A 189 1.69 2.43 -16.01
N TYR A 190 1.35 3.28 -15.04
CA TYR A 190 0.54 4.47 -15.30
C TYR A 190 1.27 5.52 -16.14
N GLY A 191 2.60 5.57 -16.10
CA GLY A 191 3.41 6.36 -17.02
C GLY A 191 3.23 5.92 -18.48
N VAL A 192 3.21 4.60 -18.74
CA VAL A 192 2.93 4.06 -20.08
C VAL A 192 1.49 4.36 -20.49
N ILE A 193 0.49 4.17 -19.60
CA ILE A 193 -0.92 4.50 -19.88
C ILE A 193 -1.08 5.97 -20.27
N ARG A 194 -0.45 6.89 -19.54
CA ARG A 194 -0.48 8.33 -19.87
C ARG A 194 0.13 8.62 -21.25
N SER A 195 1.22 7.93 -21.57
CA SER A 195 1.88 8.08 -22.87
C SER A 195 1.00 7.54 -24.02
N ILE A 196 0.30 6.41 -23.80
CA ILE A 196 -0.68 5.87 -24.76
C ILE A 196 -1.81 6.88 -24.98
N ARG A 197 -2.33 7.46 -23.90
CA ARG A 197 -3.40 8.46 -23.98
C ARG A 197 -2.97 9.67 -24.82
N ALA A 198 -1.80 10.25 -24.54
CA ALA A 198 -1.27 11.38 -25.30
C ALA A 198 -1.15 11.03 -26.80
N LEU A 199 -0.58 9.86 -27.12
CA LEU A 199 -0.49 9.40 -28.50
C LEU A 199 -1.87 9.17 -29.14
N SER A 200 -2.84 8.65 -28.38
CA SER A 200 -4.21 8.46 -28.86
C SER A 200 -4.89 9.79 -29.19
N GLU A 201 -4.63 10.84 -28.41
CA GLU A 201 -5.15 12.19 -28.64
C GLU A 201 -4.54 12.77 -29.93
N ASP A 202 -3.22 12.63 -30.12
CA ASP A 202 -2.52 13.05 -31.35
C ASP A 202 -3.02 12.31 -32.60
N MET A 203 -3.25 10.99 -32.52
CA MET A 203 -3.75 10.18 -33.64
C MET A 203 -5.24 10.44 -33.96
N ARG A 204 -5.98 11.05 -33.04
CA ARG A 204 -7.38 11.46 -33.26
C ARG A 204 -7.49 12.84 -33.90
N ALA A 205 -6.40 13.60 -33.94
CA ALA A 205 -6.37 14.93 -34.53
C ALA A 205 -6.69 14.88 -36.05
N PRO A 206 -7.36 15.90 -36.61
CA PRO A 206 -7.66 15.96 -38.05
C PRO A 206 -6.43 15.81 -38.95
N GLU A 207 -5.29 16.32 -38.49
CA GLU A 207 -4.00 16.29 -39.19
C GLU A 207 -3.51 14.87 -39.43
N PHE A 208 -3.74 13.97 -38.46
CA PHE A 208 -3.41 12.55 -38.61
C PHE A 208 -4.16 11.92 -39.78
N ARG A 209 -5.41 12.31 -40.02
CA ARG A 209 -6.21 11.76 -41.13
C ARG A 209 -5.92 12.45 -42.45
N ASN A 210 -5.82 13.78 -42.45
CA ASN A 210 -5.91 14.59 -43.66
C ASN A 210 -4.55 15.02 -44.22
N ALA A 211 -3.51 15.14 -43.38
CA ALA A 211 -2.24 15.75 -43.75
C ALA A 211 -1.06 14.75 -43.75
N MET A 212 -1.23 13.57 -43.15
CA MET A 212 -0.17 12.57 -43.01
C MET A 212 -0.25 11.49 -44.10
N ASP A 213 0.90 11.14 -44.67
CA ASP A 213 1.02 10.04 -45.63
C ASP A 213 0.75 8.68 -44.97
N ASN A 214 0.29 7.72 -45.78
CA ASN A 214 -0.11 6.42 -45.25
C ASN A 214 1.04 5.69 -44.51
N LYS A 215 2.27 5.80 -45.02
CA LYS A 215 3.44 5.16 -44.39
C LYS A 215 3.70 5.69 -42.99
N ARG A 216 3.64 7.01 -42.77
CA ARG A 216 3.78 7.59 -41.43
C ARG A 216 2.62 7.22 -40.50
N ARG A 217 1.38 7.20 -40.99
CA ARG A 217 0.21 6.77 -40.19
C ARG A 217 0.36 5.32 -39.72
N THR A 218 0.78 4.43 -40.61
CA THR A 218 1.06 3.03 -40.28
C THR A 218 2.17 2.91 -39.24
N ALA A 219 3.26 3.69 -39.37
CA ALA A 219 4.35 3.70 -38.40
C ALA A 219 3.87 4.18 -37.02
N MET A 220 3.08 5.26 -36.95
CA MET A 220 2.49 5.74 -35.69
C MET A 220 1.54 4.70 -35.07
N TYR A 221 0.70 4.06 -35.88
CA TYR A 221 -0.18 3.00 -35.39
C TYR A 221 0.59 1.80 -34.84
N ARG A 222 1.69 1.42 -35.49
CA ARG A 222 2.60 0.39 -34.98
C ARG A 222 3.18 0.77 -33.61
N SER A 223 3.67 2.00 -33.45
CA SER A 223 4.15 2.49 -32.14
C SER A 223 3.04 2.50 -31.09
N TYR A 224 1.82 2.89 -31.45
CA TYR A 224 0.65 2.80 -30.56
C TYR A 224 0.38 1.36 -30.09
N ALA A 225 0.39 0.40 -31.01
CA ALA A 225 0.20 -1.01 -30.70
C ALA A 225 1.33 -1.56 -29.81
N GLU A 226 2.58 -1.18 -30.07
CA GLU A 226 3.75 -1.55 -29.25
C GLU A 226 3.66 -0.97 -27.84
N MET A 227 3.17 0.26 -27.68
CA MET A 227 2.95 0.86 -26.37
C MET A 227 1.85 0.13 -25.59
N ARG A 228 0.74 -0.27 -26.25
CA ARG A 228 -0.30 -1.10 -25.60
C ARG A 228 0.24 -2.46 -25.17
N LEU A 229 1.11 -3.07 -25.97
CA LEU A 229 1.81 -4.30 -25.59
C LEU A 229 2.70 -4.07 -24.36
N ARG A 230 3.47 -2.99 -24.33
CA ARG A 230 4.28 -2.63 -23.15
C ARG A 230 3.41 -2.40 -21.92
N ALA A 231 2.28 -1.71 -22.05
CA ALA A 231 1.35 -1.49 -20.95
C ALA A 231 0.72 -2.79 -20.46
N TYR A 232 0.40 -3.73 -21.36
CA TYR A 232 -0.07 -5.07 -20.99
C TYR A 232 0.93 -5.76 -20.07
N TRP A 233 2.19 -5.86 -20.47
CA TRP A 233 3.22 -6.53 -19.67
C TRP A 233 3.58 -5.78 -18.39
N ALA A 234 3.62 -4.45 -18.43
CA ALA A 234 3.76 -3.65 -17.21
C ALA A 234 2.61 -3.90 -16.23
N GLY A 235 1.38 -4.04 -16.73
CA GLY A 235 0.22 -4.37 -15.91
C GLY A 235 0.31 -5.79 -15.34
N VAL A 236 0.67 -6.79 -16.14
CA VAL A 236 0.93 -8.16 -15.66
C VAL A 236 1.97 -8.16 -14.55
N PHE A 237 3.06 -7.39 -14.72
CA PHE A 237 4.09 -7.23 -13.70
C PHE A 237 3.53 -6.63 -12.41
N VAL A 238 2.80 -5.51 -12.48
CA VAL A 238 2.15 -4.88 -11.32
C VAL A 238 1.25 -5.86 -10.57
N LEU A 239 0.39 -6.60 -11.28
CA LEU A 239 -0.49 -7.60 -10.68
C LEU A 239 0.32 -8.67 -9.94
N LYS A 240 1.44 -9.11 -10.53
CA LYS A 240 2.31 -10.11 -9.92
C LYS A 240 3.01 -9.60 -8.67
N VAL A 241 3.52 -8.37 -8.68
CA VAL A 241 4.15 -7.74 -7.50
C VAL A 241 3.14 -7.61 -6.36
N ILE A 242 1.93 -7.09 -6.66
CA ILE A 242 0.86 -6.94 -5.65
C ILE A 242 0.46 -8.30 -5.07
N GLN A 243 0.35 -9.32 -5.92
CA GLN A 243 0.02 -10.68 -5.48
C GLN A 243 1.11 -11.25 -4.56
N ILE A 244 2.39 -11.18 -4.96
CA ILE A 244 3.51 -11.68 -4.15
C ILE A 244 3.59 -10.92 -2.82
N TYR A 245 3.40 -9.59 -2.84
CA TYR A 245 3.36 -8.79 -1.62
C TYR A 245 2.24 -9.26 -0.68
N SER A 246 1.05 -9.53 -1.21
CA SER A 246 -0.10 -9.98 -0.42
C SER A 246 0.08 -11.40 0.14
N GLU A 247 0.75 -12.30 -0.59
CA GLU A 247 0.87 -13.72 -0.22
C GLU A 247 2.12 -14.00 0.63
N LYS A 248 3.25 -13.39 0.27
CA LYS A 248 4.59 -13.69 0.82
C LYS A 248 5.23 -12.50 1.54
N GLY A 249 4.57 -11.34 1.52
CA GLY A 249 5.02 -10.15 2.21
C GLY A 249 6.09 -9.34 1.47
N LYS A 250 6.56 -8.29 2.14
CA LYS A 250 7.44 -7.26 1.59
C LYS A 250 8.76 -7.79 1.03
N ALA A 251 9.42 -8.72 1.74
CA ALA A 251 10.74 -9.22 1.34
C ALA A 251 10.70 -9.98 0.00
N ALA A 252 9.71 -10.88 -0.16
CA ALA A 252 9.54 -11.63 -1.39
C ALA A 252 9.13 -10.75 -2.57
N ALA A 253 8.32 -9.71 -2.33
CA ALA A 253 7.96 -8.74 -3.36
C ALA A 253 9.19 -7.95 -3.83
N ARG A 254 10.07 -7.56 -2.90
CA ARG A 254 11.32 -6.88 -3.23
C ARG A 254 12.26 -7.76 -4.04
N GLU A 255 12.48 -9.00 -3.62
CA GLU A 255 13.31 -9.97 -4.35
C GLU A 255 12.79 -10.16 -5.78
N PHE A 256 11.48 -10.37 -5.94
CA PHE A 256 10.86 -10.47 -7.25
C PHE A 256 11.08 -9.22 -8.11
N VAL A 257 10.91 -8.02 -7.53
CA VAL A 257 11.17 -6.77 -8.26
C VAL A 257 12.65 -6.67 -8.63
N ASP A 258 13.58 -6.88 -7.72
CA ASP A 258 15.02 -6.75 -7.99
C ASP A 258 15.47 -7.72 -9.11
N GLU A 259 14.91 -8.93 -9.17
CA GLU A 259 15.19 -9.92 -10.22
C GLU A 259 14.54 -9.58 -11.58
N ASN A 260 13.32 -9.03 -11.55
CA ASN A 260 12.47 -8.93 -12.75
C ASN A 260 12.23 -7.49 -13.22
N MET A 261 12.74 -6.48 -12.51
CA MET A 261 12.59 -5.07 -12.90
C MET A 261 13.27 -4.79 -14.23
N ASN A 262 14.41 -5.44 -14.52
CA ASN A 262 15.05 -5.36 -15.83
C ASN A 262 14.22 -6.01 -16.96
N LEU A 263 13.31 -6.95 -16.64
CA LEU A 263 12.39 -7.55 -17.62
C LEU A 263 11.17 -6.64 -17.87
N ALA A 264 10.75 -5.89 -16.86
CA ALA A 264 9.73 -4.84 -17.01
C ALA A 264 10.29 -3.56 -17.69
N GLU A 265 11.55 -3.21 -17.41
CA GLU A 265 12.27 -2.04 -17.93
C GLU A 265 13.09 -2.28 -19.20
N GLY A 266 13.15 -3.53 -19.71
CA GLY A 266 13.98 -3.99 -20.84
C GLY A 266 13.80 -3.28 -22.20
N ALA A 267 13.20 -2.09 -22.22
CA ALA A 267 13.18 -1.15 -23.33
C ALA A 267 13.89 0.20 -23.08
N VAL A 268 14.46 0.50 -21.90
CA VAL A 268 15.28 1.72 -21.66
C VAL A 268 16.37 1.44 -20.59
N ALA A 269 17.56 2.01 -20.79
CA ALA A 269 18.77 1.85 -19.98
C ALA A 269 18.58 2.02 -18.45
N PRO A 270 19.40 1.34 -17.62
CA PRO A 270 19.25 1.34 -16.16
C PRO A 270 19.43 2.74 -15.57
N ILE A 271 18.41 3.20 -14.85
CA ILE A 271 18.50 4.42 -14.04
C ILE A 271 19.28 4.08 -12.78
N SER A 272 20.41 4.76 -12.58
CA SER A 272 21.25 4.61 -11.40
C SER A 272 20.45 4.87 -10.12
N ASN A 273 20.34 3.85 -9.27
CA ASN A 273 19.74 3.96 -7.95
C ASN A 273 20.63 4.86 -7.06
N PRO A 274 20.13 5.97 -6.47
CA PRO A 274 20.91 6.86 -5.61
C PRO A 274 21.42 6.20 -4.32
N GLU A 275 20.92 5.02 -3.95
CA GLU A 275 21.44 4.24 -2.80
C GLU A 275 22.63 3.33 -3.15
N ALA A 276 22.96 3.13 -4.43
CA ALA A 276 24.06 2.25 -4.84
C ALA A 276 25.47 2.78 -4.43
N GLY A 277 25.56 4.01 -3.92
CA GLY A 277 26.81 4.66 -3.55
C GLY A 277 27.24 4.53 -2.08
N ARG A 278 26.57 3.73 -1.23
CA ARG A 278 26.84 3.74 0.23
C ARG A 278 27.42 2.47 0.85
N THR A 279 27.84 1.49 0.08
CA THR A 279 28.52 0.30 0.60
C THR A 279 29.76 -0.04 -0.23
N GLY A 280 30.82 0.74 -0.04
CA GLY A 280 32.19 0.34 -0.34
C GLY A 280 33.01 0.41 0.95
N PRO A 281 33.88 -0.57 1.25
CA PRO A 281 34.72 -0.51 2.46
C PRO A 281 35.70 0.66 2.32
N GLU A 282 35.79 1.50 3.36
CA GLU A 282 36.85 2.49 3.51
C GLU A 282 38.20 1.77 3.53
N ALA A 283 38.89 1.75 2.39
CA ALA A 283 40.26 1.30 2.29
C ALA A 283 41.18 2.38 2.88
N GLY A 284 41.56 2.16 4.13
CA GLY A 284 42.90 2.40 4.67
C GLY A 284 43.57 3.73 4.34
N SER A 285 43.55 4.65 5.31
CA SER A 285 44.58 5.66 5.49
C SER A 285 45.94 5.00 5.75
N ALA A 286 46.91 5.28 4.87
CA ALA A 286 48.34 5.25 5.14
C ALA A 286 48.94 6.60 4.73
#